data_AF-A0A1G9YFU9-F1
#
_entry.id   AF-A0A1G9YFU9-F1
#
_cell.length_a   1.000
_cell.length_b   1.000
_cell.length_c   1.000
_cell.angle_alpha   90.00
_cell.angle_beta   90.00
_cell.angle_gamma   90.00
#
_symmetry.space_group_name_H-M   'P 1'
#
loop_
_entity.id
_entity.type
_entity.pdbx_description
1 polymer ?
#
loop_
_entity_poly.entity_id
_entity_poly.type
_entity_poly.pdbx_seq_one_letter_code
_entity_poly.pdbx_strand_id
1 'polypeptide(L)'
;MNTAFANLYQSDFTPTESERRLAAAAEQYVAETEAYDRIVCTGPIVKGSIMPANSHERGLVNRNAARAFDHLCTQHPEFTRQQILREVSRADIRGPSN
;
A
#
# COMPACT_ATOMS: atom_id res chain seq x y z
N MET A 1 -18.12 40.75 -2.00
CA MET A 1 -18.29 39.28 -2.07
C MET A 1 -17.96 38.69 -0.71
N ASN A 2 -18.88 37.89 -0.15
CA ASN A 2 -18.74 37.31 1.18
C ASN A 2 -17.78 36.11 1.11
N THR A 3 -16.49 36.36 1.31
CA THR A 3 -15.39 35.39 1.13
C THR A 3 -15.45 34.20 2.10
N ALA A 4 -16.17 34.33 3.22
CA ALA A 4 -16.36 33.23 4.17
C ALA A 4 -17.11 32.04 3.58
N PHE A 5 -18.12 32.29 2.74
CA PHE A 5 -18.89 31.22 2.09
C PHE A 5 -18.08 30.53 0.98
N ALA A 6 -17.30 31.30 0.22
CA ALA A 6 -16.41 30.77 -0.81
C ALA A 6 -15.32 29.87 -0.19
N ASN A 7 -14.66 30.30 0.89
CA ASN A 7 -13.62 29.50 1.55
C ASN A 7 -14.15 28.19 2.16
N LEU A 8 -15.39 28.17 2.67
CA LEU A 8 -16.02 26.95 3.19
C LEU A 8 -16.34 25.93 2.08
N TYR A 9 -16.71 26.42 0.89
CA TYR A 9 -17.00 25.59 -0.28
C TYR A 9 -15.77 25.22 -1.12
N GLN A 10 -14.70 26.00 -1.01
CA GLN A 10 -13.45 25.87 -1.78
C GLN A 10 -12.30 25.30 -0.96
N SER A 11 -12.57 24.67 0.18
CA SER A 11 -11.49 24.05 0.95
C SER A 11 -10.92 22.86 0.18
N ASP A 12 -9.65 22.95 -0.21
CA ASP A 12 -8.92 21.86 -0.82
C ASP A 12 -8.78 20.71 0.18
N PHE A 13 -9.04 19.48 -0.27
CA PHE A 13 -8.76 18.30 0.53
C PHE A 13 -7.23 18.13 0.61
N THR A 14 -6.63 18.64 1.69
CA THR A 14 -5.21 18.41 1.99
C THR A 14 -5.09 17.29 3.02
N PRO A 15 -4.50 16.14 2.67
CA PRO A 15 -4.28 15.07 3.65
C PRO A 15 -3.39 15.57 4.77
N THR A 16 -3.68 15.17 6.00
CA THR A 16 -2.85 15.45 7.17
C THR A 16 -1.48 14.80 7.04
N GLU A 17 -0.49 15.26 7.81
CA GLU A 17 0.84 14.62 7.83
C GLU A 17 0.77 13.15 8.26
N SER A 18 -0.14 12.82 9.18
CA SER A 18 -0.40 11.45 9.61
C SER A 18 -0.87 10.56 8.44
N GLU A 19 -1.83 11.06 7.66
CA GLU A 19 -2.34 10.35 6.48
C GLU A 19 -1.28 10.19 5.40
N ARG A 20 -0.43 11.21 5.19
CA ARG A 20 0.71 11.12 4.24
C ARG A 20 1.71 10.05 4.67
N ARG A 21 2.06 9.99 5.96
CA ARG A 21 2.97 8.96 6.49
C ARG A 21 2.38 7.55 6.34
N LEU A 22 1.09 7.39 6.64
CA LEU A 22 0.41 6.10 6.46
C LEU A 22 0.38 5.67 4.99
N ALA A 23 0.09 6.59 4.07
CA ALA A 23 0.09 6.32 2.64
C ALA A 23 1.50 5.93 2.14
N ALA A 24 2.54 6.68 2.51
CA ALA A 24 3.91 6.38 2.12
C ALA A 24 4.38 5.00 2.64
N ALA A 25 4.04 4.67 3.89
CA ALA A 25 4.34 3.36 4.49
C ALA A 25 3.64 2.21 3.73
N ALA A 26 2.36 2.40 3.37
CA ALA A 26 1.60 1.44 2.57
C ALA A 26 2.17 1.26 1.15
N GLU A 27 2.55 2.35 0.48
CA GLU A 27 3.17 2.34 -0.85
C GLU A 27 4.52 1.61 -0.83
N GLN A 28 5.34 1.87 0.19
CA GLN A 28 6.61 1.17 0.37
C GLN A 28 6.40 -0.35 0.52
N TYR A 29 5.43 -0.77 1.34
CA TYR A 29 5.10 -2.19 1.50
C TYR A 29 4.70 -2.84 0.16
N VAL A 30 3.81 -2.20 -0.60
CA VAL A 30 3.37 -2.73 -1.91
C VAL A 30 4.55 -2.87 -2.85
N ALA A 31 5.41 -1.84 -2.94
CA ALA A 31 6.59 -1.85 -3.79
C ALA A 31 7.58 -2.96 -3.41
N GLU A 32 7.85 -3.14 -2.12
CA GLU A 32 8.76 -4.19 -1.62
C GLU A 32 8.21 -5.60 -1.88
N THR A 33 6.91 -5.82 -1.65
CA THR A 33 6.30 -7.12 -1.93
C THR A 33 6.26 -7.44 -3.42
N GLU A 34 5.91 -6.48 -4.27
CA GLU A 34 5.89 -6.66 -5.73
C GLU A 34 7.31 -6.89 -6.28
N ALA A 35 8.33 -6.21 -5.73
CA ALA A 35 9.72 -6.45 -6.12
C ALA A 35 10.16 -7.88 -5.80
N TYR A 36 9.77 -8.42 -4.64
CA TYR A 36 10.02 -9.83 -4.30
C TYR A 36 9.25 -10.78 -5.22
N ASP A 37 7.98 -10.50 -5.47
CA ASP A 37 7.13 -11.33 -6.34
C ASP A 37 7.71 -11.43 -7.75
N ARG A 38 8.28 -10.35 -8.30
CA ARG A 38 8.97 -10.37 -9.60
C ARG A 38 10.22 -11.26 -9.66
N ILE A 39 10.85 -11.53 -8.51
CA ILE A 39 12.02 -12.42 -8.42
C ILE A 39 11.55 -13.88 -8.33
N VAL A 40 10.44 -14.13 -7.65
CA VAL A 40 9.99 -15.49 -7.31
C VAL A 40 8.98 -16.05 -8.30
N CYS A 41 8.03 -15.24 -8.74
CA CYS A 41 6.90 -15.67 -9.56
C CYS A 41 7.33 -15.87 -11.01
N THR A 42 6.91 -16.98 -11.60
CA THR A 42 7.20 -17.32 -13.01
C THR A 42 5.94 -17.56 -13.84
N GLY A 43 4.76 -17.31 -13.26
CA GLY A 43 3.47 -17.52 -13.90
C GLY A 43 3.03 -16.35 -14.79
N PRO A 44 1.73 -16.31 -15.17
CA PRO A 44 1.21 -15.30 -16.07
C PRO A 44 1.20 -13.91 -15.42
N ILE A 45 1.28 -12.87 -16.25
CA ILE A 45 1.07 -11.50 -15.80
C ILE A 45 -0.44 -11.22 -15.72
N VAL A 46 -0.92 -10.79 -14.55
CA VAL A 46 -2.32 -10.40 -14.34
C VAL A 46 -2.34 -9.00 -13.74
N LYS A 47 -3.02 -8.07 -14.41
CA LYS A 47 -3.13 -6.65 -13.99
C LYS A 47 -1.78 -5.98 -13.69
N GLY A 48 -0.71 -6.38 -14.38
CA GLY A 48 0.63 -5.82 -14.22
C GLY A 48 1.52 -6.54 -13.20
N SER A 49 1.00 -7.48 -12.42
CA SER A 49 1.78 -8.30 -11.48
C SER A 49 2.08 -9.68 -12.04
N ILE A 50 3.27 -10.21 -11.75
CA ILE A 50 3.67 -11.57 -12.14
C ILE A 50 3.09 -12.55 -11.12
N MET A 51 2.20 -13.44 -11.55
CA MET A 51 1.52 -14.37 -10.66
C MET A 51 2.38 -15.61 -10.39
N PRO A 52 2.24 -16.26 -9.22
CA PRO A 52 2.87 -17.54 -8.96
C PRO A 52 2.43 -18.61 -9.97
N ALA A 53 3.38 -19.35 -10.54
CA ALA A 53 3.10 -20.47 -11.45
C ALA A 53 2.61 -21.72 -10.70
N ASN A 54 2.98 -21.88 -9.43
CA ASN A 54 2.73 -23.07 -8.64
C ASN A 54 2.51 -22.77 -7.14
N SER A 55 2.16 -23.80 -6.38
CA SER A 55 1.89 -23.70 -4.94
C SER A 55 3.13 -23.33 -4.11
N HIS A 56 4.33 -23.69 -4.57
CA HIS A 56 5.58 -23.37 -3.88
C HIS A 56 5.88 -21.87 -3.96
N GLU A 57 5.82 -21.29 -5.15
CA GLU A 57 5.93 -19.83 -5.35
C GLU A 57 4.86 -19.08 -4.56
N ARG A 58 3.61 -19.56 -4.60
CA ARG A 58 2.52 -18.96 -3.79
C ARG A 58 2.82 -18.99 -2.30
N GLY A 59 3.44 -20.07 -1.81
CA GLY A 59 3.88 -20.17 -0.43
C GLY A 59 5.00 -19.18 -0.08
N LEU A 60 5.91 -18.90 -1.00
CA LEU A 60 6.99 -17.93 -0.80
C LEU A 60 6.46 -16.50 -0.70
N VAL A 61 5.64 -16.07 -1.66
CA VAL A 61 5.08 -14.71 -1.66
C VAL A 61 4.18 -14.46 -0.45
N ASN A 62 3.36 -15.44 -0.04
CA ASN A 62 2.52 -15.31 1.15
C ASN A 62 3.35 -15.15 2.43
N ARG A 63 4.46 -15.90 2.57
CA ARG A 63 5.37 -15.76 3.72
C ARG A 63 6.08 -14.41 3.71
N ASN A 64 6.49 -13.94 2.53
CA ASN A 64 7.11 -12.63 2.38
C ASN A 64 6.15 -11.52 2.79
N ALA A 65 4.94 -11.51 2.23
CA ALA A 65 3.89 -10.54 2.54
C ALA A 65 3.58 -10.49 4.04
N ALA A 66 3.42 -11.65 4.70
CA ALA A 66 3.17 -11.70 6.14
C ALA A 66 4.33 -11.08 6.95
N ARG A 67 5.58 -11.44 6.62
CA ARG A 67 6.77 -10.88 7.29
C ARG A 67 6.92 -9.38 7.07
N ALA A 68 6.75 -8.91 5.83
CA ALA A 68 6.83 -7.51 5.48
C ALA A 68 5.74 -6.70 6.21
N PHE A 69 4.51 -7.24 6.29
CA PHE A 69 3.40 -6.57 6.96
C PHE A 69 3.60 -6.49 8.48
N ASP A 70 4.12 -7.55 9.10
CA ASP A 70 4.47 -7.53 10.52
C ASP A 70 5.62 -6.55 10.82
N HIS A 71 6.60 -6.47 9.92
CA HIS A 71 7.67 -5.48 10.00
C HIS A 71 7.14 -4.05 9.90
N LEU A 72 6.27 -3.78 8.93
CA LEU A 72 5.60 -2.49 8.74
C LEU A 72 4.83 -2.05 9.99
N CYS A 73 4.07 -2.97 10.59
CA CYS A 73 3.35 -2.70 11.84
C CYS A 73 4.31 -2.40 13.02
N THR A 74 5.49 -3.02 13.03
CA THR A 74 6.50 -2.78 14.07
C THR A 74 7.19 -1.43 13.88
N GLN A 75 7.42 -1.01 12.64
CA GLN A 75 8.03 0.27 12.31
C GLN A 75 7.10 1.46 12.54
N HIS A 76 5.79 1.24 12.46
CA HIS A 76 4.77 2.28 12.62
C HIS A 76 3.80 1.99 13.79
N PRO A 77 4.29 1.99 15.05
CA PRO A 77 3.47 1.73 16.22
C PRO A 77 2.39 2.80 16.46
N GLU A 78 2.50 3.97 15.82
CA GLU A 78 1.50 5.04 15.87
C GLU A 78 0.19 4.68 15.14
N PHE A 79 0.20 3.66 14.27
CA PHE A 79 -0.97 3.21 13.54
C PHE A 79 -1.44 1.84 14.04
N THR A 80 -2.75 1.66 14.08
CA THR A 80 -3.33 0.34 14.31
C THR A 80 -3.10 -0.54 13.09
N ARG A 81 -2.94 -1.86 13.33
CA ARG A 81 -2.83 -2.86 12.27
C ARG A 81 -3.94 -2.75 11.22
N GLN A 82 -5.16 -2.41 11.65
CA GLN A 82 -6.31 -2.23 10.75
C GLN A 82 -6.20 -0.99 9.87
N GLN A 83 -5.66 0.13 10.39
CA GLN A 83 -5.39 1.33 9.58
C GLN A 83 -4.38 1.03 8.49
N ILE A 84 -3.28 0.37 8.84
CA ILE A 84 -2.24 -0.06 7.90
C ILE A 84 -2.82 -0.99 6.83
N LEU A 85 -3.56 -2.03 7.24
CA LEU A 85 -4.17 -2.98 6.29
C LEU A 85 -5.10 -2.27 5.29
N ARG A 86 -5.90 -1.32 5.78
CA ARG A 86 -6.81 -0.54 4.95
C ARG A 86 -6.06 0.31 3.93
N GLU A 87 -4.96 0.95 4.33
CA GLU A 87 -4.22 1.81 3.42
C GLU A 87 -3.37 1.00 2.44
N VAL A 88 -2.82 -0.15 2.84
CA VAL A 88 -2.20 -1.12 1.93
C VAL A 88 -3.18 -1.56 0.84
N SER A 89 -4.41 -1.92 1.22
CA SER A 89 -5.44 -2.27 0.23
C SER A 89 -5.77 -1.13 -0.73
N ARG A 90 -5.71 0.12 -0.27
CA ARG A 90 -5.91 1.29 -1.13
C ARG A 90 -4.73 1.54 -2.05
N ALA A 91 -3.50 1.40 -1.56
CA ALA A 91 -2.28 1.54 -2.34
C ALA A 91 -2.23 0.50 -3.47
N ASP A 92 -2.59 -0.75 -3.17
CA ASP A 92 -2.64 -1.84 -4.16
C ASP A 92 -3.66 -1.56 -5.29
N ILE A 93 -4.81 -0.96 -4.95
CA ILE A 93 -5.82 -0.55 -5.95
C ILE A 93 -5.34 0.64 -6.80
N ARG A 94 -4.65 1.61 -6.19
CA ARG A 94 -4.15 2.81 -6.90
C ARG A 94 -3.08 2.45 -7.93
N GLY A 95 -2.36 1.35 -7.72
CA GLY A 95 -1.16 1.01 -8.50
C GLY A 95 0.02 1.92 -8.13
N PRO A 96 1.20 1.72 -8.74
CA PRO A 96 2.38 2.53 -8.44
C PRO A 96 2.14 4.01 -8.77
N SER A 97 2.45 4.89 -7.82
CA SER A 97 2.48 6.33 -8.01
C SER A 97 3.50 6.68 -9.09
N ASN A 98 3.06 7.31 -10.19
CA ASN A 98 3.94 7.81 -11.26
C ASN A 98 4.78 9.00 -10.81
#